data_AF-A0A7X4A8C7-F1
#
_entry.id   AF-A0A7X4A8C7-F1
#
_cell.length_a   1.000
_cell.length_b   1.000
_cell.length_c   1.000
_cell.angle_alpha   90.00
_cell.angle_beta   90.00
_cell.angle_gamma   90.00
#
_symmetry.space_group_name_H-M   'P 1'
#
loop_
_entity.id
_entity.type
_entity.pdbx_description
1 polymer ?
#
loop_
_entity_poly.entity_id
_entity_poly.type
_entity_poly.pdbx_seq_one_letter_code
_entity_poly.pdbx_strand_id
1 'polypeptide(L)'
;MKIQAPQTPLAQQPSTAGAVLLPGVPTLGFGIERYVAGGGAATVISLEPGDGLTVRDREGRQAAEIAAFAPDGSADTEALGAAAAGSAEGLKAILCADTESARSLAGSLQRRGLDIAAARSIDVLGGDSRPGDEAAFTAERPLVCFVAAPGGPMRVDRQDAPTPVEIFVTRANPVAPDEHPVPEPLADPRIDRRVTARTAEAYEVRAGEFIQIIDVQGRECSDFQAFTVAGLDKGQEFCLDATATRTFMGNAYPAPGLLSKCYDVNSQAMVEVIRDTCGRHDSFLYACTAKYYDDMGYPGHINCTDNFNGALAPFGIAPRRGWMALNFFFNTGFDDANQGFHDNPWSRPGDYVLLQALTDLVCVSSACPDDIDGANGWNPTDIHVRVYPRENVFSKAVATRMTPDADPKLTKETGFHSRFAEHTRNFTEYNGYWLANSFTNRGALDEYWACRERAVVMDLSPLRKFEVLGPDAEQLMQWTLTRNVRRLATGQVVYSAMCYETGGMI
;
A
#
# COMPACT_ATOMS: atom_id res chain seq x y z
N MET A 1 7.63 33.53 11.71
CA MET A 1 7.40 32.49 10.69
C MET A 1 7.38 33.18 9.33
N LYS A 2 8.43 33.02 8.51
CA LYS A 2 8.44 33.58 7.15
C LYS A 2 7.84 32.52 6.23
N ILE A 3 6.59 32.72 5.80
CA ILE A 3 6.05 32.03 4.63
C ILE A 3 6.93 32.48 3.46
N GLN A 4 7.87 31.64 3.03
CA GLN A 4 8.70 31.93 1.88
C GLN A 4 7.90 31.64 0.61
N ALA A 5 7.86 32.60 -0.31
CA ALA A 5 7.42 32.36 -1.67
C ALA A 5 8.30 31.26 -2.31
N PRO A 6 7.76 30.43 -3.23
CA PRO A 6 8.39 29.19 -3.66
C PRO A 6 9.76 29.46 -4.25
N GLN A 7 10.82 28.96 -3.58
CA GLN A 7 12.01 28.55 -4.30
C GLN A 7 11.62 27.35 -5.17
N THR A 8 12.26 27.21 -6.33
CA THR A 8 11.97 26.22 -7.39
C THR A 8 11.28 24.98 -6.83
N PRO A 9 10.02 24.69 -7.19
CA PRO A 9 9.26 23.65 -6.52
C PRO A 9 10.05 22.35 -6.56
N LEU A 10 10.09 21.64 -5.44
CA LEU A 10 10.35 20.20 -5.39
C LEU A 10 9.18 19.49 -6.10
N ALA A 11 8.95 19.83 -7.36
CA ALA A 11 8.04 19.15 -8.24
C ALA A 11 8.75 17.87 -8.69
N GLN A 12 7.95 16.85 -9.01
CA GLN A 12 8.35 15.82 -9.95
C GLN A 12 8.64 16.51 -11.29
N GLN A 13 9.79 17.18 -11.42
CA GLN A 13 10.27 17.58 -12.72
C GLN A 13 10.78 16.29 -13.37
N PRO A 14 10.17 15.81 -14.46
CA PRO A 14 10.80 14.77 -15.25
C PRO A 14 12.21 15.29 -15.56
N SER A 15 13.20 14.53 -15.13
CA SER A 15 14.61 14.86 -15.34
C SER A 15 14.80 15.31 -16.78
N THR A 16 15.48 16.44 -16.93
CA THR A 16 15.86 17.10 -18.18
C THR A 16 16.09 16.11 -19.32
N ALA A 17 15.49 16.41 -20.48
CA ALA A 17 15.54 15.64 -21.73
C ALA A 17 16.74 14.69 -21.84
N GLY A 18 16.47 13.38 -21.84
CA GLY A 18 17.46 12.32 -22.00
C GLY A 18 17.44 11.20 -20.96
N ALA A 19 16.66 11.35 -19.87
CA ALA A 19 16.52 10.27 -18.90
C ALA A 19 15.53 9.20 -19.36
N VAL A 20 15.86 7.94 -19.09
CA VAL A 20 14.93 6.81 -19.22
C VAL A 20 13.82 7.01 -18.19
N LEU A 21 12.59 7.23 -18.66
CA LEU A 21 11.42 7.24 -17.80
C LEU A 21 11.19 5.80 -17.30
N LEU A 22 11.30 5.57 -16.00
CA LEU A 22 11.01 4.30 -15.35
C LEU A 22 9.60 4.37 -14.75
N PRO A 23 8.56 3.83 -15.42
CA PRO A 23 7.18 4.02 -14.99
C PRO A 23 6.96 3.48 -13.57
N GLY A 24 6.43 4.31 -12.67
CA GLY A 24 6.07 3.90 -11.32
C GLY A 24 7.19 3.99 -10.27
N VAL A 25 8.42 4.34 -10.64
CA VAL A 25 9.44 4.76 -9.67
C VAL A 25 9.44 6.29 -9.65
N PRO A 26 9.09 6.96 -8.54
CA PRO A 26 9.17 8.41 -8.47
C PRO A 26 10.58 8.87 -8.83
N THR A 27 10.75 9.63 -9.90
CA THR A 27 12.02 10.29 -10.23
C THR A 27 12.21 11.49 -9.30
N LEU A 28 12.48 11.20 -8.03
CA LEU A 28 12.95 12.18 -7.06
C LEU A 28 14.46 12.36 -7.25
N GLY A 29 14.98 13.54 -6.91
CA GLY A 29 16.42 13.75 -6.89
C GLY A 29 17.11 12.80 -5.91
N PHE A 30 18.39 12.48 -6.16
CA PHE A 30 19.17 11.67 -5.22
C PHE A 30 19.12 12.28 -3.81
N GLY A 31 18.79 11.45 -2.81
CA GLY A 31 18.62 11.88 -1.43
C GLY A 31 17.29 12.53 -1.09
N ILE A 32 16.31 12.52 -2.00
CA ILE A 32 14.96 13.04 -1.74
C ILE A 32 13.99 11.88 -1.58
N GLU A 33 13.33 11.82 -0.43
CA GLU A 33 12.27 10.88 -0.11
C GLU A 33 10.92 11.61 -0.13
N ARG A 34 9.85 10.91 -0.48
CA ARG A 34 8.48 11.44 -0.43
C ARG A 34 7.59 10.51 0.38
N TYR A 35 6.85 11.12 1.29
CA TYR A 35 5.83 10.49 2.11
C TYR A 35 4.52 11.27 1.98
N VAL A 36 3.43 10.67 2.47
CA VAL A 36 2.12 11.32 2.51
C VAL A 36 1.49 11.04 3.87
N ALA A 37 0.92 12.06 4.50
CA ALA A 37 -0.04 11.87 5.58
C ALA A 37 -1.44 12.03 4.99
N GLY A 38 -2.24 10.96 5.03
CA GLY A 38 -3.62 11.00 4.55
C GLY A 38 -4.47 11.96 5.39
N GLY A 39 -5.55 12.50 4.81
CA GLY A 39 -6.49 13.32 5.56
C GLY A 39 -7.08 12.55 6.75
N GLY A 40 -6.93 13.09 7.97
CA GLY A 40 -7.29 12.42 9.22
C GLY A 40 -6.30 11.34 9.65
N ALA A 41 -5.07 11.37 9.15
CA ALA A 41 -4.00 10.42 9.48
C ALA A 41 -2.65 11.16 9.71
N ALA A 42 -1.65 10.41 10.18
CA ALA A 42 -0.30 10.92 10.40
C ALA A 42 0.74 9.92 9.91
N THR A 43 1.92 10.45 9.55
CA THR A 43 3.06 9.68 9.09
C THR A 43 4.27 9.97 9.97
N VAL A 44 5.03 8.92 10.30
CA VAL A 44 6.23 9.00 11.13
C VAL A 44 7.47 9.09 10.24
N ILE A 45 8.35 10.04 10.55
CA ILE A 45 9.58 10.33 9.81
C ILE A 45 10.73 10.42 10.81
N SER A 46 11.82 9.71 10.57
CA SER A 46 13.08 9.91 11.29
C SER A 46 13.97 10.89 10.54
N LEU A 47 14.54 11.87 11.23
CA LEU A 47 15.45 12.88 10.68
C LEU A 47 16.78 12.85 11.43
N GLU A 48 17.87 12.95 10.67
CA GLU A 48 19.21 13.16 11.20
C GLU A 48 19.62 14.65 11.13
N PRO A 49 20.64 15.09 11.90
CA PRO A 49 21.14 16.46 11.82
C PRO A 49 21.51 16.85 10.38
N GLY A 50 20.94 17.97 9.93
CA GLY A 50 21.10 18.50 8.58
C GLY A 50 19.98 18.10 7.61
N ASP A 51 19.18 17.08 7.92
CA ASP A 51 18.08 16.66 7.05
C ASP A 51 17.04 17.79 6.91
N GLY A 52 16.56 17.99 5.69
CA GLY A 52 15.46 18.90 5.39
C GLY A 52 14.11 18.20 5.45
N LEU A 53 13.11 18.83 6.04
CA LEU A 53 11.71 18.37 6.07
C LEU A 53 10.82 19.44 5.43
N THR A 54 10.11 19.10 4.36
CA THR A 54 9.13 19.98 3.72
C THR A 54 7.75 19.34 3.78
N VAL A 55 6.76 20.07 4.30
CA VAL A 55 5.35 19.68 4.28
C VAL A 55 4.63 20.58 3.27
N ARG A 56 3.90 19.98 2.33
CA ARG A 56 3.17 20.67 1.25
C ARG A 56 1.68 20.34 1.34
N ASP A 57 0.86 21.38 1.31
CA ASP A 57 -0.58 21.24 1.09
C ASP A 57 -0.86 21.24 -0.41
N ARG A 58 -1.24 20.08 -0.96
CA ARG A 58 -1.48 19.94 -2.40
C ARG A 58 -2.83 20.53 -2.84
N GLU A 59 -3.85 20.42 -2.00
CA GLU A 59 -5.24 20.74 -2.38
C GLU A 59 -5.69 22.11 -1.84
N GLY A 60 -4.96 22.67 -0.87
CA GLY A 60 -5.31 23.90 -0.17
C GLY A 60 -6.23 23.63 1.02
N ARG A 61 -6.24 24.58 1.96
CA ARG A 61 -7.05 24.60 3.19
C ARG A 61 -6.81 23.44 4.16
N GLN A 62 -5.77 22.64 3.97
CA GLN A 62 -5.42 21.55 4.87
C GLN A 62 -4.30 21.96 5.81
N ALA A 63 -4.68 22.20 7.07
CA ALA A 63 -3.73 22.34 8.17
C ALA A 63 -2.89 21.08 8.35
N ALA A 64 -1.62 21.26 8.74
CA ALA A 64 -0.77 20.17 9.18
C ALA A 64 -0.14 20.47 10.54
N GLU A 65 0.18 19.41 11.25
CA GLU A 65 0.74 19.46 12.59
C GLU A 65 1.99 18.57 12.63
N ILE A 66 3.11 19.11 13.10
CA ILE A 66 4.38 18.37 13.21
C ILE A 66 4.71 18.24 14.69
N ALA A 67 4.53 17.05 15.26
CA ALA A 67 5.03 16.73 16.60
C ALA A 67 6.42 16.10 16.47
N ALA A 68 7.41 16.64 17.19
CA ALA A 68 8.79 16.20 17.09
C ALA A 68 9.31 15.74 18.46
N PHE A 69 9.97 14.59 18.47
CA PHE A 69 10.56 13.99 19.67
C PHE A 69 12.05 13.76 19.46
N ALA A 70 12.84 14.05 20.48
CA ALA A 70 14.23 13.62 20.55
C ALA A 70 14.31 12.09 20.80
N PRO A 71 15.46 11.45 20.53
CA PRO A 71 15.63 10.00 20.71
C PRO A 71 15.43 9.51 22.16
N ASP A 72 15.54 10.41 23.14
CA ASP A 72 15.27 10.13 24.56
C ASP A 72 13.77 10.18 24.94
N GLY A 73 12.91 10.50 23.96
CA GLY A 73 11.46 10.58 24.10
C GLY A 73 10.93 11.95 24.54
N SER A 74 11.80 12.94 24.79
CA SER A 74 11.38 14.29 25.09
C SER A 74 10.86 15.02 23.85
N ALA A 75 9.88 15.91 24.01
CA ALA A 75 9.40 16.75 22.90
C ALA A 75 10.44 17.82 22.54
N ASP A 76 10.85 17.88 21.28
CA ASP A 76 11.93 18.78 20.80
C ASP A 76 11.57 19.40 19.43
N THR A 77 10.55 20.26 19.42
CA THR A 77 10.21 21.04 18.20
C THR A 77 11.25 22.10 17.87
N GLU A 78 12.00 22.57 18.88
CA GLU A 78 13.03 23.59 18.70
C GLU A 78 14.19 23.08 17.83
N ALA A 79 14.45 21.77 17.81
CA ALA A 79 15.39 21.15 16.88
C ALA A 79 15.02 21.30 15.40
N LEU A 80 13.77 21.66 15.06
CA LEU A 80 13.36 22.02 13.70
C LEU A 80 13.47 23.54 13.44
N GLY A 81 14.03 24.31 14.39
CA GLY A 81 14.15 25.76 14.29
C GLY A 81 12.83 26.53 14.50
N ALA A 82 11.81 25.88 15.06
CA ALA A 82 10.51 26.49 15.31
C ALA A 82 10.04 26.27 16.75
N ALA A 83 9.50 27.33 17.37
CA ALA A 83 8.87 27.23 18.68
C ALA A 83 7.58 26.42 18.58
N ALA A 84 7.29 25.62 19.61
CA ALA A 84 6.03 24.90 19.71
C ALA A 84 4.85 25.90 19.68
N ALA A 85 3.88 25.65 18.81
CA ALA A 85 2.64 26.43 18.70
C ALA A 85 1.47 25.72 19.39
N GLY A 86 1.51 24.38 19.48
CA GLY A 86 0.41 23.56 19.99
C GLY A 86 0.84 22.40 20.88
N SER A 87 -0.16 21.65 21.35
CA SER A 87 -0.01 20.45 22.17
C SER A 87 -0.31 19.17 21.38
N ALA A 88 -0.10 19.19 20.07
CA ALA A 88 -0.36 18.06 19.17
C ALA A 88 -1.82 17.54 19.22
N GLU A 89 -2.81 18.44 19.24
CA GLU A 89 -4.23 18.08 19.39
C GLU A 89 -4.74 17.30 18.17
N GLY A 90 -4.25 17.63 16.97
CA GLY A 90 -4.62 16.91 15.75
C GLY A 90 -4.14 15.46 15.78
N LEU A 91 -2.87 15.27 16.14
CA LEU A 91 -2.27 13.94 16.30
C LEU A 91 -2.97 13.11 17.38
N LYS A 92 -3.29 13.71 18.53
CA LYS A 92 -4.06 13.06 19.60
C LYS A 92 -5.45 12.64 19.12
N ALA A 93 -6.15 13.50 18.39
CA ALA A 93 -7.47 13.16 17.85
C ALA A 93 -7.41 11.98 16.86
N ILE A 94 -6.37 11.94 16.01
CA ILE A 94 -6.12 10.81 15.10
C ILE A 94 -5.88 9.52 15.89
N LEU A 95 -5.05 9.56 16.94
CA LEU A 95 -4.77 8.39 17.79
C LEU A 95 -5.99 7.87 18.55
N CYS A 96 -6.94 8.74 18.88
CA CYS A 96 -8.19 8.35 19.52
C CYS A 96 -9.22 7.74 18.54
N ALA A 97 -8.98 7.81 17.23
CA ALA A 97 -9.88 7.22 16.25
C ALA A 97 -9.75 5.69 16.22
N ASP A 98 -10.87 4.98 16.06
CA ASP A 98 -10.86 3.52 15.87
C ASP A 98 -10.56 3.16 14.41
N THR A 99 -9.36 3.53 13.96
CA THR A 99 -8.87 3.23 12.61
C THR A 99 -7.58 2.42 12.69
N GLU A 100 -7.29 1.68 11.62
CA GLU A 100 -6.05 0.91 11.54
C GLU A 100 -4.81 1.82 11.53
N SER A 101 -4.87 2.97 10.85
CA SER A 101 -3.79 3.95 10.86
C SER A 101 -3.50 4.45 12.28
N ALA A 102 -4.54 4.74 13.07
CA ALA A 102 -4.39 5.13 14.47
C ALA A 102 -3.74 4.02 15.31
N ARG A 103 -4.12 2.75 15.11
CA ARG A 103 -3.50 1.60 15.81
C ARG A 103 -2.03 1.41 15.44
N SER A 104 -1.69 1.51 14.16
CA SER A 104 -0.29 1.43 13.68
C SER A 104 0.56 2.56 14.28
N LEU A 105 0.01 3.78 14.30
CA LEU A 105 0.65 4.96 14.88
C LEU A 105 0.88 4.83 16.39
N ALA A 106 -0.12 4.33 17.12
CA ALA A 106 -0.01 4.03 18.55
C ALA A 106 1.09 2.98 18.83
N GLY A 107 1.17 1.95 17.99
CA GLY A 107 2.25 0.96 18.05
C GLY A 107 3.63 1.60 17.82
N SER A 108 3.75 2.53 16.87
CA SER A 108 5.02 3.24 16.62
C SER A 108 5.46 4.09 17.83
N LEU A 109 4.53 4.80 18.48
CA LEU A 109 4.81 5.51 19.73
C LEU A 109 5.29 4.54 20.84
N GLN A 110 4.57 3.42 21.02
CA GLN A 110 4.90 2.44 22.05
C GLN A 110 6.28 1.80 21.84
N ARG A 111 6.60 1.39 20.60
CA ARG A 111 7.91 0.80 20.25
C ARG A 111 9.08 1.75 20.54
N ARG A 112 8.82 3.06 20.44
CA ARG A 112 9.81 4.12 20.65
C ARG A 112 9.78 4.70 22.08
N GLY A 113 8.88 4.21 22.94
CA GLY A 113 8.73 4.71 24.31
C GLY A 113 8.29 6.17 24.39
N LEU A 114 7.57 6.67 23.38
CA LEU A 114 7.18 8.07 23.26
C LEU A 114 5.84 8.33 23.97
N ASP A 115 5.78 9.36 24.81
CA ASP A 115 4.56 9.79 25.48
C ASP A 115 3.86 10.89 24.70
N ILE A 116 2.72 10.55 24.07
CA ILE A 116 1.89 11.51 23.34
C ILE A 116 1.30 12.61 24.25
N ALA A 117 1.12 12.37 25.54
CA ALA A 117 0.59 13.38 26.45
C ALA A 117 1.56 14.57 26.61
N ALA A 118 2.87 14.30 26.52
CA ALA A 118 3.94 15.29 26.57
C ALA A 118 4.23 15.95 25.21
N ALA A 119 3.56 15.52 24.14
CA ALA A 119 3.82 16.00 22.79
C ALA A 119 3.61 17.51 22.64
N ARG A 120 4.52 18.14 21.89
CA ARG A 120 4.43 19.52 21.43
C ARG A 120 4.45 19.53 19.91
N SER A 121 3.71 20.45 19.31
CA SER A 121 3.60 20.54 17.85
C SER A 121 3.98 21.91 17.31
N ILE A 122 4.46 21.89 16.07
CA ILE A 122 4.50 23.04 15.18
C ILE A 122 3.28 22.94 14.26
N ASP A 123 2.43 23.95 14.32
CA ASP A 123 1.24 24.02 13.46
C ASP A 123 1.60 24.77 12.17
N VAL A 124 1.37 24.15 11.03
CA VAL A 124 1.77 24.66 9.71
C VAL A 124 0.59 24.63 8.73
N LEU A 125 0.72 25.36 7.62
CA LEU A 125 -0.24 25.34 6.51
C LEU A 125 -1.69 25.59 6.97
N GLY A 126 -1.92 26.59 7.81
CA GLY A 126 -3.23 26.87 8.44
C GLY A 126 -4.42 26.85 7.46
N GLY A 127 -5.66 26.78 7.96
CA GLY A 127 -6.87 26.46 7.16
C GLY A 127 -7.23 27.39 5.98
N ASP A 128 -6.43 28.41 5.69
CA ASP A 128 -6.50 29.28 4.52
C ASP A 128 -5.34 29.09 3.51
N SER A 129 -4.53 28.03 3.68
CA SER A 129 -3.47 27.63 2.75
C SER A 129 -3.99 27.49 1.32
N ARG A 130 -3.14 27.87 0.37
CA ARG A 130 -3.40 27.72 -1.06
C ARG A 130 -2.86 26.38 -1.56
N PRO A 131 -3.43 25.83 -2.64
CA PRO A 131 -2.85 24.66 -3.30
C PRO A 131 -1.38 24.90 -3.66
N GLY A 132 -0.50 24.03 -3.18
CA GLY A 132 0.95 24.09 -3.35
C GLY A 132 1.71 24.88 -2.29
N ASP A 133 1.05 25.43 -1.26
CA ASP A 133 1.75 26.08 -0.15
C ASP A 133 2.62 25.07 0.63
N GLU A 134 3.79 25.52 1.08
CA GLU A 134 4.80 24.68 1.73
C GLU A 134 5.31 25.29 3.04
N ALA A 135 5.67 24.42 3.98
CA ALA A 135 6.46 24.75 5.16
C ALA A 135 7.70 23.86 5.21
N ALA A 136 8.88 24.48 5.25
CA ALA A 136 10.16 23.79 5.22
C ALA A 136 10.96 24.02 6.50
N PHE A 137 11.64 22.97 6.96
CA PHE A 137 12.41 22.90 8.19
C PHE A 137 13.73 22.18 7.94
N THR A 138 14.70 22.40 8.84
CA THR A 138 15.97 21.65 8.85
C THR A 138 16.18 21.13 10.27
N ALA A 139 16.47 19.85 10.40
CA ALA A 139 16.74 19.23 11.68
C ALA A 139 18.15 19.62 12.17
N GLU A 140 18.26 20.23 13.34
CA GLU A 140 19.54 20.54 13.99
C GLU A 140 20.06 19.36 14.83
N ARG A 141 19.17 18.45 15.23
CA ARG A 141 19.43 17.28 16.08
C ARG A 141 18.65 16.07 15.50
N PRO A 142 19.00 14.84 15.89
CA PRO A 142 18.21 13.67 15.51
C PRO A 142 16.79 13.79 16.07
N LEU A 143 15.78 13.48 15.25
CA LEU A 143 14.37 13.61 15.60
C LEU A 143 13.53 12.46 15.06
N VAL A 144 12.46 12.14 15.78
CA VAL A 144 11.32 11.39 15.28
C VAL A 144 10.13 12.35 15.16
N CYS A 145 9.71 12.63 13.93
CA CYS A 145 8.63 13.55 13.62
C CYS A 145 7.36 12.79 13.24
N PHE A 146 6.24 13.17 13.84
CA PHE A 146 4.90 12.76 13.48
C PHE A 146 4.26 13.93 12.72
N VAL A 147 4.11 13.79 11.41
CA VAL A 147 3.45 14.79 10.57
C VAL A 147 2.02 14.35 10.34
N ALA A 148 1.07 15.09 10.90
CA ALA A 148 -0.36 14.83 10.81
C ALA A 148 -1.04 15.78 9.82
N ALA A 149 -2.08 15.28 9.15
CA ALA A 149 -3.07 16.08 8.43
C ALA A 149 -4.41 16.01 9.21
N PRO A 150 -4.62 16.89 10.21
CA PRO A 150 -5.77 16.78 11.10
C PRO A 150 -7.09 17.01 10.38
N GLY A 151 -8.12 16.30 10.83
CA GLY A 151 -9.51 16.51 10.41
C GLY A 151 -10.32 15.22 10.60
N GLY A 152 -11.64 15.39 10.73
CA GLY A 152 -12.56 14.30 10.99
C GLY A 152 -13.53 14.03 9.83
N PRO A 153 -14.49 13.11 10.01
CA PRO A 153 -15.58 12.95 9.06
C PRO A 153 -16.30 14.28 8.84
N MET A 154 -16.30 14.74 7.59
CA MET A 154 -16.99 15.96 7.20
C MET A 154 -18.49 15.78 7.44
N ARG A 155 -19.11 16.78 8.08
CA ARG A 155 -20.59 16.84 8.14
C ARG A 155 -21.14 17.22 6.77
N VAL A 156 -22.30 16.67 6.41
CA VAL A 156 -22.93 16.90 5.09
C VAL A 156 -23.23 18.37 4.76
N ASP A 157 -23.29 19.25 5.77
CA ASP A 157 -23.52 20.69 5.64
C ASP A 157 -22.23 21.52 5.72
N ARG A 158 -21.07 20.87 5.76
CA ARG A 158 -19.73 21.47 5.80
C ARG A 158 -18.95 21.15 4.52
N GLN A 159 -17.81 21.80 4.37
CA GLN A 159 -16.91 21.77 3.21
C GLN A 159 -15.45 21.74 3.70
N ASP A 160 -15.20 20.90 4.69
CA ASP A 160 -13.95 20.79 5.46
C ASP A 160 -13.45 19.34 5.50
N ALA A 161 -13.70 18.58 4.42
CA ALA A 161 -13.17 17.24 4.27
C ALA A 161 -11.63 17.26 4.35
N PRO A 162 -11.02 16.46 5.23
CA PRO A 162 -9.57 16.44 5.34
C PRO A 162 -8.95 15.85 4.08
N THR A 163 -7.95 16.54 3.55
CA THR A 163 -7.17 16.15 2.38
C THR A 163 -5.77 15.70 2.80
N PRO A 164 -5.04 14.95 1.96
CA PRO A 164 -3.68 14.54 2.29
C PRO A 164 -2.68 15.70 2.19
N VAL A 165 -1.63 15.67 3.00
CA VAL A 165 -0.44 16.53 2.85
C VAL A 165 0.75 15.71 2.37
N GLU A 166 1.53 16.29 1.47
CA GLU A 166 2.77 15.68 0.97
C GLU A 166 3.93 16.06 1.87
N ILE A 167 4.84 15.12 2.11
CA ILE A 167 6.01 15.30 2.96
C ILE A 167 7.24 14.93 2.14
N PHE A 168 8.22 15.82 2.08
CA PHE A 168 9.49 15.57 1.43
C PHE A 168 10.60 15.60 2.47
N VAL A 169 11.48 14.62 2.43
CA VAL A 169 12.71 14.59 3.24
C VAL A 169 13.90 14.69 2.31
N THR A 170 14.72 15.71 2.51
CA THR A 170 15.99 15.86 1.80
C THR A 170 17.11 15.44 2.74
N ARG A 171 17.70 14.27 2.50
CA ARG A 171 18.77 13.71 3.33
C ARG A 171 20.04 14.55 3.18
N ALA A 172 20.63 14.99 4.28
CA ALA A 172 21.91 15.69 4.29
C ALA A 172 23.07 14.76 3.90
N ASN A 173 22.99 13.51 4.36
CA ASN A 173 23.94 12.44 4.04
C ASN A 173 23.16 11.30 3.36
N PRO A 174 22.78 11.46 2.08
CA PRO A 174 22.02 10.44 1.38
C PRO A 174 22.86 9.17 1.27
N VAL A 175 22.29 8.05 1.72
CA VAL A 175 22.88 6.74 1.49
C VAL A 175 22.57 6.32 0.05
N ALA A 176 23.37 5.40 -0.49
CA ALA A 176 23.15 4.88 -1.83
C ALA A 176 21.76 4.20 -1.93
N PRO A 177 21.15 4.16 -3.14
CA PRO A 177 19.75 3.76 -3.34
C PRO A 177 19.40 2.35 -2.82
N ASP A 178 20.42 1.52 -2.62
CA ASP A 178 20.39 0.15 -2.09
C ASP A 178 20.03 0.06 -0.59
N GLU A 179 19.90 1.17 0.13
CA GLU A 179 19.44 1.20 1.53
C GLU A 179 18.07 1.87 1.71
N HIS A 180 17.08 1.52 0.87
CA HIS A 180 15.71 1.98 1.12
C HIS A 180 15.18 1.45 2.48
N PRO A 181 14.71 2.34 3.38
CA PRO A 181 14.19 1.91 4.66
C PRO A 181 12.88 1.12 4.46
N VAL A 182 12.74 0.03 5.20
CA VAL A 182 11.47 -0.73 5.21
C VAL A 182 10.38 0.14 5.82
N PRO A 183 9.17 0.18 5.25
CA PRO A 183 8.05 0.86 5.87
C PRO A 183 7.81 0.41 7.33
N GLU A 184 7.28 1.30 8.16
CA GLU A 184 6.90 0.96 9.55
C GLU A 184 5.98 -0.27 9.57
N PRO A 185 6.11 -1.15 10.58
CA PRO A 185 5.23 -2.30 10.75
C PRO A 185 3.75 -1.90 10.83
N LEU A 186 2.87 -2.72 10.25
CA LEU A 186 1.42 -2.52 10.31
C LEU A 186 0.88 -2.70 11.74
N ALA A 187 1.54 -3.56 12.52
CA ALA A 187 1.34 -3.82 13.94
C ALA A 187 2.67 -4.33 14.53
N ASP A 188 2.71 -4.74 15.80
CA ASP A 188 3.91 -5.35 16.37
C ASP A 188 4.14 -6.76 15.81
N PRO A 189 5.24 -7.01 15.08
CA PRO A 189 5.50 -8.31 14.48
C PRO A 189 6.11 -9.28 15.50
N ARG A 190 5.72 -10.57 15.41
CA ARG A 190 6.40 -11.67 16.09
C ARG A 190 7.70 -12.06 15.38
N ILE A 191 7.71 -11.97 14.05
CA ILE A 191 8.89 -12.17 13.20
C ILE A 191 9.06 -10.90 12.37
N ASP A 192 10.26 -10.33 12.37
CA ASP A 192 10.64 -9.19 11.55
C ASP A 192 12.04 -9.48 10.97
N ARG A 193 12.10 -9.95 9.72
CA ARG A 193 13.33 -10.50 9.14
C ARG A 193 13.55 -10.01 7.71
N ARG A 194 14.82 -9.69 7.46
CA ARG A 194 15.36 -9.38 6.15
C ARG A 194 15.76 -10.67 5.44
N VAL A 195 15.22 -10.91 4.24
CA VAL A 195 15.72 -11.92 3.31
C VAL A 195 16.72 -11.21 2.40
N THR A 196 18.00 -11.44 2.64
CA THR A 196 19.07 -10.80 1.86
C THR A 196 18.99 -11.22 0.40
N ALA A 197 19.29 -10.30 -0.51
CA ALA A 197 19.31 -10.53 -1.95
C ALA A 197 20.01 -11.85 -2.28
N ARG A 198 19.41 -12.61 -3.21
CA ARG A 198 19.92 -13.90 -3.69
C ARG A 198 19.88 -15.02 -2.65
N THR A 199 19.10 -14.91 -1.57
CA THR A 199 18.94 -15.95 -0.54
C THR A 199 17.48 -16.33 -0.33
N ALA A 200 17.22 -17.28 0.58
CA ALA A 200 15.87 -17.63 1.02
C ALA A 200 15.86 -17.89 2.52
N GLU A 201 14.74 -17.57 3.17
CA GLU A 201 14.54 -17.78 4.61
C GLU A 201 13.25 -18.56 4.85
N ALA A 202 13.34 -19.58 5.71
CA ALA A 202 12.20 -20.36 6.14
C ALA A 202 11.75 -19.95 7.56
N TYR A 203 10.44 -19.97 7.79
CA TYR A 203 9.85 -19.50 9.04
C TYR A 203 8.52 -20.20 9.35
N GLU A 204 8.25 -20.41 10.63
CA GLU A 204 7.00 -21.01 11.11
C GLU A 204 5.92 -19.96 11.34
N VAL A 205 4.69 -20.30 10.96
CA VAL A 205 3.50 -19.45 11.08
C VAL A 205 2.37 -20.27 11.68
N ARG A 206 1.67 -19.72 12.67
CA ARG A 206 0.53 -20.38 13.33
C ARG A 206 -0.78 -20.01 12.64
N ALA A 207 -1.77 -20.89 12.74
CA ALA A 207 -3.11 -20.63 12.22
C ALA A 207 -3.68 -19.30 12.75
N GLY A 208 -4.13 -18.47 11.82
CA GLY A 208 -4.67 -17.13 12.05
C GLY A 208 -3.64 -16.00 11.99
N GLU A 209 -2.34 -16.29 12.09
CA GLU A 209 -1.29 -15.26 11.95
C GLU A 209 -1.24 -14.69 10.53
N PHE A 210 -0.68 -13.49 10.39
CA PHE A 210 -0.55 -12.82 9.10
C PHE A 210 0.91 -12.78 8.65
N ILE A 211 1.17 -13.08 7.38
CA ILE A 211 2.48 -13.04 6.75
C ILE A 211 2.50 -11.84 5.81
N GLN A 212 3.41 -10.90 6.02
CA GLN A 212 3.65 -9.78 5.12
C GLN A 212 4.97 -10.00 4.40
N ILE A 213 4.93 -10.02 3.07
CA ILE A 213 6.12 -10.09 2.20
C ILE A 213 6.21 -8.76 1.48
N ILE A 214 7.30 -8.03 1.72
CA ILE A 214 7.51 -6.65 1.28
C ILE A 214 8.67 -6.63 0.30
N ASP A 215 8.43 -6.05 -0.88
CA ASP A 215 9.49 -5.63 -1.78
C ASP A 215 10.04 -4.29 -1.29
N VAL A 216 11.31 -4.26 -0.89
CA VAL A 216 11.86 -3.12 -0.16
C VAL A 216 12.32 -2.01 -1.08
N GLN A 217 12.94 -2.36 -2.20
CA GLN A 217 13.47 -1.40 -3.16
C GLN A 217 12.58 -1.30 -4.41
N GLY A 218 11.53 -2.11 -4.49
CA GLY A 218 10.77 -2.28 -5.72
C GLY A 218 11.51 -3.18 -6.70
N ARG A 219 10.79 -3.71 -7.68
CA ARG A 219 11.33 -4.54 -8.75
C ARG A 219 11.96 -5.87 -8.30
N GLU A 220 11.78 -6.31 -7.07
CA GLU A 220 12.28 -7.61 -6.60
C GLU A 220 11.15 -8.64 -6.54
N CYS A 221 11.39 -9.81 -7.12
CA CYS A 221 10.46 -10.94 -7.01
C CYS A 221 10.73 -11.77 -5.75
N SER A 222 9.65 -12.32 -5.18
CA SER A 222 9.77 -13.29 -4.09
C SER A 222 9.00 -14.55 -4.40
N ASP A 223 9.71 -15.68 -4.49
CA ASP A 223 9.05 -16.98 -4.56
C ASP A 223 8.56 -17.34 -3.16
N PHE A 224 7.31 -17.80 -3.07
CA PHE A 224 6.70 -18.25 -1.82
C PHE A 224 6.21 -19.68 -1.91
N GLN A 225 6.53 -20.47 -0.89
CA GLN A 225 6.07 -21.84 -0.73
C GLN A 225 5.73 -22.11 0.74
N ALA A 226 4.78 -23.00 0.99
CA ALA A 226 4.29 -23.32 2.33
C ALA A 226 3.97 -24.80 2.46
N PHE A 227 4.15 -25.34 3.67
CA PHE A 227 3.89 -26.74 4.01
C PHE A 227 3.07 -26.81 5.28
N THR A 228 2.10 -27.72 5.34
CA THR A 228 1.36 -27.94 6.59
C THR A 228 2.24 -28.60 7.65
N VAL A 229 2.30 -28.02 8.85
CA VAL A 229 3.04 -28.61 9.99
C VAL A 229 2.51 -30.02 10.29
N ALA A 230 1.19 -30.19 10.29
CA ALA A 230 0.55 -31.49 10.54
C ALA A 230 0.88 -32.56 9.48
N GLY A 231 1.22 -32.15 8.25
CA GLY A 231 1.75 -33.04 7.22
C GLY A 231 3.19 -33.43 7.52
N LEU A 232 4.05 -32.43 7.79
CA LEU A 232 5.47 -32.65 8.10
C LEU A 232 5.66 -33.56 9.31
N ASP A 233 4.86 -33.41 10.37
CA ASP A 233 4.85 -34.29 11.54
C ASP A 233 4.60 -35.77 11.21
N LYS A 234 3.94 -36.04 10.07
CA LYS A 234 3.63 -37.38 9.56
C LYS A 234 4.59 -37.82 8.44
N GLY A 235 5.64 -37.04 8.17
CA GLY A 235 6.54 -37.27 7.04
C GLY A 235 5.88 -37.05 5.67
N GLN A 236 4.85 -36.21 5.60
CA GLN A 236 4.10 -35.90 4.38
C GLN A 236 4.27 -34.42 4.00
N GLU A 237 4.84 -34.17 2.83
CA GLU A 237 5.09 -32.81 2.34
C GLU A 237 3.89 -32.25 1.57
N PHE A 238 2.80 -31.95 2.29
CA PHE A 238 1.66 -31.23 1.71
C PHE A 238 2.03 -29.76 1.50
N CYS A 239 2.59 -29.49 0.31
CA CYS A 239 3.02 -28.16 -0.10
C CYS A 239 1.91 -27.42 -0.85
N LEU A 240 2.04 -26.09 -0.90
CA LEU A 240 1.21 -25.22 -1.72
C LEU A 240 1.36 -25.63 -3.19
N ASP A 241 0.20 -25.82 -3.83
CA ASP A 241 0.09 -26.26 -5.21
C ASP A 241 -0.54 -25.15 -6.06
N ALA A 242 0.27 -24.61 -6.96
CA ALA A 242 -0.17 -23.54 -7.83
C ALA A 242 -1.27 -23.99 -8.81
N THR A 243 -1.28 -25.27 -9.22
CA THR A 243 -2.28 -25.80 -10.16
C THR A 243 -3.65 -25.95 -9.50
N ALA A 244 -3.71 -26.47 -8.28
CA ALA A 244 -4.91 -26.51 -7.46
C ALA A 244 -5.43 -25.08 -7.24
N THR A 245 -4.53 -24.15 -6.88
CA THR A 245 -4.88 -22.74 -6.69
C THR A 245 -5.52 -22.13 -7.94
N ARG A 246 -4.88 -22.24 -9.11
CA ARG A 246 -5.44 -21.74 -10.39
C ARG A 246 -6.78 -22.40 -10.73
N THR A 247 -6.93 -23.69 -10.42
CA THR A 247 -8.17 -24.45 -10.67
C THR A 247 -9.33 -23.94 -9.83
N PHE A 248 -9.14 -23.77 -8.52
CA PHE A 248 -10.22 -23.31 -7.63
C PHE A 248 -10.53 -21.83 -7.79
N MET A 249 -9.52 -21.00 -8.04
CA MET A 249 -9.71 -19.57 -8.23
C MET A 249 -10.16 -19.21 -9.65
N GLY A 250 -10.12 -20.18 -10.57
CA GLY A 250 -10.55 -19.98 -11.96
C GLY A 250 -9.73 -18.94 -12.71
N ASN A 251 -8.47 -18.75 -12.32
CA ASN A 251 -7.62 -17.71 -12.87
C ASN A 251 -6.19 -18.22 -13.12
N ALA A 252 -5.65 -17.88 -14.28
CA ALA A 252 -4.30 -18.26 -14.69
C ALA A 252 -3.23 -17.50 -13.90
N TYR A 253 -3.47 -16.22 -13.64
CA TYR A 253 -2.57 -15.32 -12.93
C TYR A 253 -3.35 -14.56 -11.86
N PRO A 254 -2.74 -14.25 -10.71
CA PRO A 254 -3.28 -13.23 -9.83
C PRO A 254 -3.52 -11.94 -10.63
N ALA A 255 -4.79 -11.55 -10.74
CA ALA A 255 -5.23 -10.35 -11.45
C ALA A 255 -5.55 -9.24 -10.42
N PRO A 256 -5.57 -7.96 -10.82
CA PRO A 256 -5.98 -6.86 -9.95
C PRO A 256 -7.29 -7.19 -9.21
N GLY A 257 -7.20 -7.34 -7.90
CA GLY A 257 -8.19 -8.05 -7.09
C GLY A 257 -7.50 -8.88 -6.00
N LEU A 258 -8.26 -9.39 -5.03
CA LEU A 258 -7.72 -10.40 -4.12
C LEU A 258 -7.93 -11.77 -4.76
N LEU A 259 -6.83 -12.50 -4.98
CA LEU A 259 -6.87 -13.91 -5.42
C LEU A 259 -7.68 -14.80 -4.44
N SER A 260 -7.96 -14.31 -3.23
CA SER A 260 -8.59 -15.04 -2.12
C SER A 260 -7.68 -16.14 -1.57
N LYS A 261 -7.86 -17.41 -1.95
CA LYS A 261 -7.21 -18.53 -1.24
C LYS A 261 -6.20 -19.28 -2.11
N CYS A 262 -5.14 -19.75 -1.48
CA CYS A 262 -4.16 -20.64 -2.09
C CYS A 262 -4.24 -22.02 -1.44
N TYR A 263 -4.06 -23.07 -2.24
CA TYR A 263 -4.41 -24.45 -1.88
C TYR A 263 -3.20 -25.37 -1.95
N ASP A 264 -3.22 -26.43 -1.14
CA ASP A 264 -2.26 -27.52 -1.23
C ASP A 264 -2.64 -28.57 -2.30
N VAL A 265 -1.79 -29.57 -2.46
CA VAL A 265 -1.99 -30.74 -3.34
C VAL A 265 -3.27 -31.55 -3.04
N ASN A 266 -3.85 -31.41 -1.85
CA ASN A 266 -5.09 -32.06 -1.40
C ASN A 266 -6.29 -31.12 -1.41
N SER A 267 -6.17 -29.95 -2.07
CA SER A 267 -7.23 -28.94 -2.14
C SER A 267 -7.62 -28.35 -0.78
N GLN A 268 -6.74 -28.39 0.22
CA GLN A 268 -6.89 -27.69 1.48
C GLN A 268 -6.37 -26.26 1.34
N ALA A 269 -7.16 -25.28 1.77
CA ALA A 269 -6.73 -23.89 1.74
C ALA A 269 -5.64 -23.67 2.81
N MET A 270 -4.50 -23.12 2.40
CA MET A 270 -3.34 -22.90 3.26
C MET A 270 -3.24 -21.45 3.73
N VAL A 271 -3.40 -20.52 2.79
CA VAL A 271 -3.35 -19.08 3.05
C VAL A 271 -4.48 -18.35 2.33
N GLU A 272 -4.91 -17.23 2.90
CA GLU A 272 -5.79 -16.27 2.25
C GLU A 272 -5.06 -14.94 2.02
N VAL A 273 -5.11 -14.40 0.80
CA VAL A 273 -4.61 -13.06 0.48
C VAL A 273 -5.56 -12.02 1.08
N ILE A 274 -5.06 -11.26 2.05
CA ILE A 274 -5.77 -10.19 2.75
C ILE A 274 -5.50 -8.85 2.08
N ARG A 275 -4.24 -8.61 1.68
CA ARG A 275 -3.86 -7.41 0.93
C ARG A 275 -2.90 -7.70 -0.20
N ASP A 276 -3.04 -6.90 -1.25
CA ASP A 276 -2.11 -6.84 -2.36
C ASP A 276 -1.96 -5.38 -2.80
N THR A 277 -0.74 -4.83 -2.69
CA THR A 277 -0.46 -3.46 -3.15
C THR A 277 0.23 -3.37 -4.52
N CYS A 278 0.53 -4.51 -5.15
CA CYS A 278 1.16 -4.60 -6.46
C CYS A 278 0.13 -4.90 -7.56
N GLY A 279 -0.73 -5.90 -7.36
CA GLY A 279 -1.73 -6.36 -8.33
C GLY A 279 -1.17 -7.24 -9.45
N ARG A 280 0.10 -7.66 -9.35
CA ARG A 280 0.81 -8.45 -10.36
C ARG A 280 1.74 -9.47 -9.71
N HIS A 281 1.45 -10.74 -9.95
CA HIS A 281 2.18 -11.88 -9.43
C HIS A 281 2.08 -13.04 -10.43
N ASP A 282 2.89 -14.07 -10.24
CA ASP A 282 2.86 -15.28 -11.05
C ASP A 282 2.53 -16.53 -10.21
N SER A 283 1.87 -17.48 -10.85
CA SER A 283 1.62 -18.81 -10.30
C SER A 283 1.80 -19.90 -11.36
N PHE A 284 2.44 -19.60 -12.49
CA PHE A 284 2.65 -20.54 -13.59
C PHE A 284 4.07 -21.09 -13.63
N LEU A 285 5.06 -20.23 -13.42
CA LEU A 285 6.46 -20.60 -13.57
C LEU A 285 7.03 -21.15 -12.25
N TYR A 286 8.12 -21.90 -12.36
CA TYR A 286 8.87 -22.34 -11.20
C TYR A 286 9.71 -21.20 -10.64
N ALA A 287 10.04 -21.31 -9.35
CA ALA A 287 11.21 -20.63 -8.81
C ALA A 287 12.43 -21.00 -9.66
N CYS A 288 13.32 -20.05 -9.93
CA CYS A 288 14.43 -20.27 -10.86
C CYS A 288 15.30 -21.46 -10.44
N THR A 289 15.92 -22.11 -11.43
CA THR A 289 16.64 -23.39 -11.25
C THR A 289 18.03 -23.30 -11.86
N ALA A 290 18.97 -24.12 -11.38
CA ALA A 290 20.28 -24.25 -12.03
C ALA A 290 20.17 -24.54 -13.54
N LYS A 291 19.21 -25.39 -13.95
CA LYS A 291 18.98 -25.72 -15.36
C LYS A 291 18.62 -24.49 -16.20
N TYR A 292 17.79 -23.58 -15.66
CA TYR A 292 17.41 -22.34 -16.35
C TYR A 292 18.65 -21.53 -16.72
N TYR A 293 19.53 -21.29 -15.75
CA TYR A 293 20.76 -20.53 -15.95
C TYR A 293 21.77 -21.27 -16.84
N ASP A 294 21.94 -22.58 -16.65
CA ASP A 294 22.83 -23.41 -17.48
C ASP A 294 22.44 -23.31 -18.98
N ASP A 295 21.14 -23.46 -19.29
CA ASP A 295 20.63 -23.40 -20.67
C ASP A 295 20.78 -21.99 -21.27
N MET A 296 20.72 -20.94 -20.45
CA MET A 296 20.93 -19.55 -20.85
C MET A 296 22.42 -19.16 -20.95
N GLY A 297 23.34 -20.06 -20.60
CA GLY A 297 24.79 -19.85 -20.70
C GLY A 297 25.46 -19.29 -19.44
N TYR A 298 24.80 -19.39 -18.28
CA TYR A 298 25.27 -18.90 -16.98
C TYR A 298 25.44 -20.06 -15.96
N PRO A 299 26.37 -21.01 -16.19
CA PRO A 299 26.50 -22.16 -15.32
C PRO A 299 26.99 -21.80 -13.91
N GLY A 300 26.41 -22.45 -12.90
CA GLY A 300 26.73 -22.21 -11.49
C GLY A 300 26.12 -20.94 -10.89
N HIS A 301 25.20 -20.30 -11.60
CA HIS A 301 24.45 -19.16 -11.09
C HIS A 301 23.61 -19.55 -9.85
N ILE A 302 23.55 -18.65 -8.87
CA ILE A 302 22.71 -18.81 -7.67
C ILE A 302 21.24 -18.88 -8.12
N ASN A 303 20.43 -19.73 -7.50
CA ASN A 303 19.04 -19.91 -7.90
C ASN A 303 18.13 -20.18 -6.70
N CYS A 304 16.86 -19.80 -6.84
CA CYS A 304 15.87 -19.93 -5.78
C CYS A 304 15.61 -21.38 -5.39
N THR A 305 15.71 -22.32 -6.33
CA THR A 305 15.50 -23.74 -6.04
C THR A 305 16.52 -24.28 -5.05
N ASP A 306 17.81 -23.97 -5.25
CA ASP A 306 18.87 -24.38 -4.32
C ASP A 306 18.79 -23.61 -3.00
N ASN A 307 18.43 -22.32 -3.05
CA ASN A 307 18.17 -21.51 -1.85
C ASN A 307 17.03 -22.12 -1.00
N PHE A 308 15.93 -22.53 -1.62
CA PHE A 308 14.81 -23.22 -0.95
C PHE A 308 15.26 -24.55 -0.34
N ASN A 309 16.02 -25.35 -1.09
CA ASN A 309 16.55 -26.62 -0.58
C ASN A 309 17.40 -26.39 0.69
N GLY A 310 18.24 -25.35 0.71
CA GLY A 310 19.02 -24.97 1.89
C GLY A 310 18.17 -24.50 3.05
N ALA A 311 17.24 -23.57 2.80
CA ALA A 311 16.38 -22.96 3.82
C ALA A 311 15.40 -23.96 4.46
N LEU A 312 14.91 -24.94 3.69
CA LEU A 312 13.93 -25.93 4.14
C LEU A 312 14.57 -27.20 4.76
N ALA A 313 15.88 -27.42 4.57
CA ALA A 313 16.58 -28.59 5.12
C ALA A 313 16.43 -28.76 6.65
N PRO A 314 16.45 -27.69 7.49
CA PRO A 314 16.22 -27.82 8.93
C PRO A 314 14.84 -28.38 9.31
N PHE A 315 13.86 -28.30 8.41
CA PHE A 315 12.50 -28.81 8.60
C PHE A 315 12.33 -30.24 8.05
N GLY A 316 13.41 -30.88 7.59
CA GLY A 316 13.38 -32.25 7.07
C GLY A 316 12.68 -32.40 5.71
N ILE A 317 12.45 -31.29 5.00
CA ILE A 317 11.82 -31.29 3.68
C ILE A 317 12.85 -31.70 2.63
N ALA A 318 12.48 -32.64 1.76
CA ALA A 318 13.36 -33.19 0.75
C ALA A 318 13.71 -32.15 -0.32
N PRO A 319 14.98 -32.12 -0.79
CA PRO A 319 15.39 -31.21 -1.84
C PRO A 319 14.71 -31.56 -3.18
N ARG A 320 14.40 -30.54 -3.98
CA ARG A 320 13.83 -30.68 -5.32
C ARG A 320 14.74 -30.04 -6.36
N ARG A 321 14.61 -30.49 -7.61
CA ARG A 321 15.33 -29.91 -8.78
C ARG A 321 14.62 -28.69 -9.39
N GLY A 322 13.44 -28.37 -8.87
CA GLY A 322 12.63 -27.23 -9.25
C GLY A 322 11.43 -27.15 -8.32
N TRP A 323 11.06 -25.94 -7.93
CA TRP A 323 9.95 -25.68 -7.02
C TRP A 323 8.83 -24.94 -7.74
N MET A 324 7.60 -25.45 -7.60
CA MET A 324 6.42 -24.60 -7.77
C MET A 324 6.41 -23.58 -6.63
N ALA A 325 5.98 -22.37 -6.93
CA ALA A 325 5.80 -21.31 -5.94
C ALA A 325 4.68 -20.37 -6.39
N LEU A 326 4.21 -19.57 -5.44
CA LEU A 326 3.56 -18.31 -5.77
C LEU A 326 4.67 -17.26 -5.88
N ASN A 327 4.90 -16.76 -7.08
CA ASN A 327 5.99 -15.85 -7.36
C ASN A 327 5.44 -14.42 -7.22
N PHE A 328 5.53 -13.86 -6.02
CA PHE A 328 5.03 -12.52 -5.75
C PHE A 328 5.84 -11.47 -6.50
N PHE A 329 5.14 -10.43 -7.01
CA PHE A 329 5.66 -9.30 -7.79
C PHE A 329 6.09 -9.65 -9.22
N PHE A 330 6.32 -10.94 -9.49
CA PHE A 330 6.80 -11.40 -10.79
C PHE A 330 5.81 -11.10 -11.93
N ASN A 331 6.27 -10.27 -12.88
CA ASN A 331 5.49 -9.84 -14.02
C ASN A 331 5.72 -10.79 -15.21
N THR A 332 4.94 -11.85 -15.25
CA THR A 332 4.95 -12.82 -16.34
C THR A 332 3.57 -12.93 -16.99
N GLY A 333 3.53 -13.47 -18.20
CA GLY A 333 2.28 -13.70 -18.90
C GLY A 333 2.49 -14.54 -20.14
N PHE A 334 1.37 -14.86 -20.79
CA PHE A 334 1.37 -15.38 -22.15
C PHE A 334 0.78 -14.31 -23.07
N ASP A 335 1.44 -14.10 -24.21
CA ASP A 335 0.93 -13.20 -25.25
C ASP A 335 -0.18 -13.87 -26.10
N ASP A 336 -0.68 -13.15 -27.12
CA ASP A 336 -1.71 -13.64 -28.04
C ASP A 336 -1.25 -14.87 -28.87
N ALA A 337 0.07 -15.14 -28.91
CA ALA A 337 0.65 -16.31 -29.54
C ALA A 337 0.90 -17.48 -28.56
N ASN A 338 0.49 -17.33 -27.29
CA ASN A 338 0.75 -18.23 -26.18
C ASN A 338 2.25 -18.43 -25.88
N GLN A 339 3.07 -17.41 -26.12
CA GLN A 339 4.48 -17.38 -25.71
C GLN A 339 4.61 -16.76 -24.33
N GLY A 340 5.33 -17.44 -23.44
CA GLY A 340 5.64 -16.95 -22.11
C GLY A 340 6.63 -15.79 -22.20
N PHE A 341 6.41 -14.73 -21.42
CA PHE A 341 7.35 -13.62 -21.28
C PHE A 341 7.66 -13.32 -19.81
N HIS A 342 8.85 -12.78 -19.58
CA HIS A 342 9.29 -12.21 -18.31
C HIS A 342 9.55 -10.72 -18.53
N ASP A 343 9.07 -9.87 -17.62
CA ASP A 343 9.24 -8.43 -17.72
C ASP A 343 9.42 -7.83 -16.32
N ASN A 344 9.81 -6.55 -16.26
CA ASN A 344 10.07 -5.85 -15.02
C ASN A 344 8.83 -5.90 -14.10
N PRO A 345 8.98 -6.27 -12.81
CA PRO A 345 7.89 -6.29 -11.84
C PRO A 345 7.22 -4.93 -11.71
N TRP A 346 5.94 -4.89 -11.35
CA TRP A 346 5.23 -3.61 -11.15
C TRP A 346 5.40 -3.03 -9.75
N SER A 347 5.99 -3.81 -8.84
CA SER A 347 6.22 -3.43 -7.45
C SER A 347 7.12 -2.20 -7.34
N ARG A 348 6.79 -1.38 -6.35
CA ARG A 348 7.53 -0.19 -5.95
C ARG A 348 8.12 -0.41 -4.55
N PRO A 349 9.11 0.40 -4.13
CA PRO A 349 9.59 0.36 -2.76
C PRO A 349 8.45 0.36 -1.74
N GLY A 350 8.41 -0.66 -0.89
CA GLY A 350 7.41 -0.85 0.16
C GLY A 350 6.10 -1.50 -0.28
N ASP A 351 5.92 -1.85 -1.56
CA ASP A 351 4.78 -2.65 -1.97
C ASP A 351 4.86 -4.05 -1.32
N TYR A 352 3.70 -4.61 -0.96
CA TYR A 352 3.63 -5.85 -0.21
C TYR A 352 2.39 -6.67 -0.53
N VAL A 353 2.47 -7.96 -0.21
CA VAL A 353 1.32 -8.84 -0.03
C VAL A 353 1.16 -9.18 1.45
N LEU A 354 -0.08 -9.24 1.92
CA LEU A 354 -0.43 -9.68 3.27
C LEU A 354 -1.31 -10.92 3.17
N LEU A 355 -0.84 -12.02 3.74
CA LEU A 355 -1.50 -13.32 3.75
C LEU A 355 -1.97 -13.64 5.17
N GLN A 356 -3.07 -14.35 5.33
CA GLN A 356 -3.46 -14.97 6.60
C GLN A 356 -3.27 -16.48 6.49
N ALA A 357 -2.56 -17.08 7.45
CA ALA A 357 -2.42 -18.52 7.55
C ALA A 357 -3.73 -19.17 8.02
N LEU A 358 -4.24 -20.13 7.26
CA LEU A 358 -5.49 -20.85 7.57
C LEU A 358 -5.25 -22.13 8.40
N THR A 359 -3.98 -22.51 8.56
CA THR A 359 -3.51 -23.64 9.37
C THR A 359 -2.09 -23.33 9.86
N ASP A 360 -1.49 -24.22 10.66
CA ASP A 360 -0.09 -24.12 11.05
C ASP A 360 0.82 -24.50 9.86
N LEU A 361 1.76 -23.62 9.52
CA LEU A 361 2.58 -23.70 8.32
C LEU A 361 4.08 -23.54 8.62
N VAL A 362 4.90 -24.25 7.84
CA VAL A 362 6.28 -23.87 7.56
C VAL A 362 6.29 -23.17 6.20
N CYS A 363 6.71 -21.91 6.18
CA CYS A 363 6.78 -21.09 4.97
C CYS A 363 8.23 -20.84 4.58
N VAL A 364 8.46 -20.52 3.30
CA VAL A 364 9.74 -20.03 2.79
C VAL A 364 9.50 -18.91 1.79
N SER A 365 10.36 -17.89 1.83
CA SER A 365 10.39 -16.79 0.89
C SER A 365 11.81 -16.56 0.38
N SER A 366 11.97 -16.32 -0.92
CA SER A 366 13.25 -15.93 -1.54
C SER A 366 13.32 -14.43 -1.81
N ALA A 367 14.54 -13.91 -1.89
CA ALA A 367 14.88 -12.77 -2.72
C ALA A 367 15.54 -13.33 -3.99
N CYS A 368 14.83 -13.28 -5.11
CA CYS A 368 15.20 -13.95 -6.34
C CYS A 368 16.55 -13.45 -6.88
N PRO A 369 17.49 -14.34 -7.25
CA PRO A 369 18.81 -13.91 -7.70
C PRO A 369 18.84 -13.52 -9.19
N ASP A 370 17.74 -13.63 -9.92
CA ASP A 370 17.75 -13.46 -11.37
C ASP A 370 18.19 -12.06 -11.79
N ASP A 371 19.30 -11.99 -12.51
CA ASP A 371 19.87 -10.78 -13.08
C ASP A 371 20.19 -10.92 -14.58
N ILE A 372 19.70 -11.99 -15.21
CA ILE A 372 19.93 -12.29 -16.63
C ILE A 372 18.73 -11.90 -17.52
N ASP A 373 17.57 -11.62 -16.90
CA ASP A 373 16.39 -11.10 -17.57
C ASP A 373 15.68 -9.99 -16.75
N GLY A 374 14.49 -9.57 -17.19
CA GLY A 374 13.72 -8.50 -16.55
C GLY A 374 13.11 -8.86 -15.18
N ALA A 375 13.19 -10.10 -14.72
CA ALA A 375 12.49 -10.61 -13.54
C ALA A 375 12.70 -9.76 -12.29
N ASN A 376 13.92 -9.28 -12.03
CA ASN A 376 14.20 -8.42 -10.88
C ASN A 376 14.64 -7.00 -11.27
N GLY A 377 14.15 -6.50 -12.41
CA GLY A 377 14.62 -5.21 -12.93
C GLY A 377 16.12 -5.20 -13.21
N TRP A 378 16.72 -6.37 -13.51
CA TRP A 378 18.15 -6.59 -13.74
C TRP A 378 19.06 -6.35 -12.51
N ASN A 379 18.50 -6.08 -11.33
CA ASN A 379 19.27 -5.78 -10.12
C ASN A 379 18.59 -6.40 -8.89
N PRO A 380 18.96 -7.64 -8.52
CA PRO A 380 18.42 -8.32 -7.34
C PRO A 380 18.60 -7.49 -6.06
N THR A 381 17.53 -7.33 -5.30
CA THR A 381 17.52 -6.60 -4.03
C THR A 381 16.92 -7.45 -2.91
N ASP A 382 16.74 -6.86 -1.74
CA ASP A 382 16.26 -7.58 -0.57
C ASP A 382 14.73 -7.67 -0.51
N ILE A 383 14.23 -8.79 -0.01
CA ILE A 383 12.84 -8.95 0.44
C ILE A 383 12.78 -8.80 1.96
N HIS A 384 11.65 -8.32 2.49
CA HIS A 384 11.43 -8.27 3.93
C HIS A 384 10.17 -9.03 4.33
N VAL A 385 10.28 -9.87 5.35
CA VAL A 385 9.19 -10.71 5.84
C VAL A 385 8.82 -10.32 7.26
N ARG A 386 7.51 -10.11 7.49
CA ARG A 386 6.94 -9.95 8.82
C ARG A 386 5.87 -11.00 9.10
N VAL A 387 5.79 -11.47 10.34
CA VAL A 387 4.67 -12.27 10.82
C VAL A 387 3.99 -11.56 11.98
N TYR A 388 2.70 -11.29 11.84
CA TYR A 388 1.89 -10.64 12.86
C TYR A 388 1.01 -11.65 13.61
N PRO A 389 0.83 -11.46 14.93
CA PRO A 389 -0.11 -12.25 15.72
C PRO A 389 -1.53 -12.25 15.16
N ARG A 390 -2.27 -13.34 15.43
CA ARG A 390 -3.65 -13.54 14.92
C ARG A 390 -4.68 -12.59 15.52
N GLU A 391 -4.34 -11.93 16.62
CA GLU A 391 -5.17 -10.97 17.34
C GLU A 391 -5.21 -9.63 16.59
N ASN A 392 -4.28 -9.39 15.66
CA ASN A 392 -4.31 -8.21 14.81
C ASN A 392 -5.47 -8.28 13.81
N VAL A 393 -6.05 -7.12 13.51
CA VAL A 393 -7.14 -6.98 12.55
C VAL A 393 -6.69 -6.06 11.43
N PHE A 394 -6.56 -6.62 10.23
CA PHE A 394 -6.22 -5.92 9.00
C PHE A 394 -7.40 -5.94 8.04
N SER A 395 -7.74 -4.79 7.46
CA SER A 395 -8.74 -4.73 6.40
C SER A 395 -8.30 -5.53 5.17
N LYS A 396 -9.26 -6.20 4.52
CA LYS A 396 -9.05 -6.73 3.16
C LYS A 396 -8.96 -5.56 2.19
N ALA A 397 -7.95 -5.53 1.33
CA ALA A 397 -7.77 -4.41 0.39
C ALA A 397 -6.88 -4.74 -0.80
N VAL A 398 -7.14 -4.10 -1.94
CA VAL A 398 -6.22 -4.03 -3.07
C VAL A 398 -5.77 -2.58 -3.20
N ALA A 399 -4.50 -2.33 -3.56
CA ALA A 399 -4.09 -0.97 -3.87
C ALA A 399 -4.49 -0.60 -5.30
N THR A 400 -5.04 0.59 -5.47
CA THR A 400 -5.22 1.22 -6.78
C THR A 400 -4.43 2.50 -6.85
N ARG A 401 -3.77 2.72 -7.99
CA ARG A 401 -3.07 3.97 -8.32
C ARG A 401 -3.83 4.64 -9.45
N MET A 402 -4.31 5.85 -9.18
CA MET A 402 -5.14 6.59 -10.13
C MET A 402 -4.38 7.06 -11.37
N THR A 403 -3.09 7.33 -11.19
CA THR A 403 -2.12 7.66 -12.24
C THR A 403 -0.83 6.90 -11.94
N PRO A 404 0.09 6.76 -12.91
CA PRO A 404 1.39 6.13 -12.67
C PRO A 404 2.14 6.73 -11.46
N ASP A 405 2.03 8.03 -11.23
CA ASP A 405 2.75 8.72 -10.15
C ASP A 405 1.95 8.84 -8.84
N ALA A 406 0.73 8.31 -8.79
CA ALA A 406 -0.12 8.37 -7.60
C ALA A 406 0.32 7.37 -6.52
N ASP A 407 0.11 7.76 -5.26
CA ASP A 407 0.21 6.89 -4.09
C ASP A 407 -0.81 5.74 -4.14
N PRO A 408 -0.48 4.59 -3.54
CA PRO A 408 -1.40 3.46 -3.52
C PRO A 408 -2.56 3.81 -2.59
N LYS A 409 -3.79 3.71 -3.11
CA LYS A 409 -5.00 3.83 -2.28
C LYS A 409 -5.58 2.44 -2.09
N LEU A 410 -5.56 1.97 -0.85
CA LEU A 410 -6.20 0.71 -0.47
C LEU A 410 -7.72 0.80 -0.67
N THR A 411 -8.33 -0.27 -1.16
CA THR A 411 -9.79 -0.45 -1.18
C THR A 411 -10.37 -0.24 0.21
N LYS A 412 -11.48 0.48 0.30
CA LYS A 412 -12.14 0.83 1.57
C LYS A 412 -13.54 0.23 1.66
N GLU A 413 -14.02 0.09 2.87
CA GLU A 413 -15.43 -0.14 3.11
C GLU A 413 -16.24 1.14 2.84
N THR A 414 -17.44 1.01 2.30
CA THR A 414 -18.37 2.14 2.18
C THR A 414 -18.99 2.46 3.53
N GLY A 415 -19.61 3.65 3.66
CA GLY A 415 -20.38 4.00 4.86
C GLY A 415 -21.56 3.07 5.15
N PHE A 416 -21.97 2.24 4.19
CA PHE A 416 -23.06 1.26 4.31
C PHE A 416 -22.57 -0.18 4.49
N HIS A 417 -21.26 -0.42 4.45
CA HIS A 417 -20.68 -1.76 4.44
C HIS A 417 -21.14 -2.61 5.62
N SER A 418 -21.08 -2.06 6.85
CA SER A 418 -21.48 -2.78 8.07
C SER A 418 -22.92 -3.30 8.00
N ARG A 419 -23.84 -2.56 7.37
CA ARG A 419 -25.23 -2.97 7.17
C ARG A 419 -25.38 -4.05 6.11
N PHE A 420 -24.63 -3.97 5.02
CA PHE A 420 -24.67 -5.02 4.01
C PHE A 420 -23.97 -6.31 4.45
N ALA A 421 -22.94 -6.22 5.29
CA ALA A 421 -22.22 -7.37 5.84
C ALA A 421 -23.11 -8.25 6.74
N GLU A 422 -24.18 -7.69 7.31
CA GLU A 422 -25.23 -8.47 8.01
C GLU A 422 -26.03 -9.39 7.06
N HIS A 423 -26.03 -9.09 5.75
CA HIS A 423 -26.85 -9.77 4.74
C HIS A 423 -26.06 -10.57 3.72
N THR A 424 -24.77 -10.29 3.55
CA THR A 424 -23.91 -11.01 2.61
C THR A 424 -22.46 -11.04 3.04
N ARG A 425 -21.74 -12.05 2.53
CA ARG A 425 -20.26 -12.09 2.54
C ARG A 425 -19.67 -11.92 1.14
N ASN A 426 -20.53 -11.81 0.12
CA ASN A 426 -20.14 -11.69 -1.28
C ASN A 426 -19.99 -10.20 -1.62
N PHE A 427 -18.78 -9.69 -1.46
CA PHE A 427 -18.39 -8.34 -1.84
C PHE A 427 -17.50 -8.37 -3.08
N THR A 428 -17.66 -7.37 -3.94
CA THR A 428 -16.78 -7.11 -5.07
C THR A 428 -16.07 -5.78 -4.88
N GLU A 429 -14.84 -5.70 -5.40
CA GLU A 429 -14.14 -4.44 -5.56
C GLU A 429 -14.84 -3.62 -6.67
N TYR A 430 -15.11 -2.34 -6.40
CA TYR A 430 -15.58 -1.40 -7.39
C TYR A 430 -15.06 0.01 -7.07
N ASN A 431 -14.20 0.55 -7.93
CA ASN A 431 -13.67 1.93 -7.86
C ASN A 431 -13.03 2.30 -6.50
N GLY A 432 -12.31 1.37 -5.88
CA GLY A 432 -11.64 1.56 -4.59
C GLY A 432 -12.53 1.24 -3.39
N TYR A 433 -13.68 0.59 -3.58
CA TYR A 433 -14.60 0.26 -2.50
C TYR A 433 -15.14 -1.18 -2.55
N TRP A 434 -15.42 -1.75 -1.37
CA TRP A 434 -16.11 -3.03 -1.25
C TRP A 434 -17.63 -2.86 -1.33
N LEU A 435 -18.23 -3.31 -2.44
CA LEU A 435 -19.68 -3.32 -2.64
C LEU A 435 -20.28 -4.72 -2.52
N ALA A 436 -21.46 -4.81 -1.91
CA ALA A 436 -22.23 -6.04 -1.89
C ALA A 436 -22.58 -6.43 -3.34
N ASN A 437 -22.12 -7.60 -3.76
CA ASN A 437 -22.33 -8.11 -5.11
C ASN A 437 -23.69 -8.84 -5.24
N SER A 438 -24.11 -9.53 -4.18
CA SER A 438 -25.45 -10.14 -4.06
C SER A 438 -25.76 -10.46 -2.61
N PHE A 439 -27.05 -10.59 -2.29
CA PHE A 439 -27.56 -10.94 -0.96
C PHE A 439 -27.84 -12.44 -0.87
N THR A 440 -26.93 -13.16 -0.22
CA THR A 440 -26.92 -14.64 -0.18
C THR A 440 -28.17 -15.25 0.45
N ASN A 441 -28.92 -14.49 1.24
CA ASN A 441 -30.14 -14.92 1.90
C ASN A 441 -31.39 -14.88 0.99
N ARG A 442 -31.33 -14.26 -0.20
CA ARG A 442 -32.49 -14.12 -1.12
C ARG A 442 -32.21 -14.59 -2.54
N GLY A 443 -30.97 -14.44 -3.01
CA GLY A 443 -30.56 -14.84 -4.36
C GLY A 443 -31.06 -13.90 -5.46
N ALA A 444 -30.45 -14.02 -6.65
CA ALA A 444 -30.60 -13.04 -7.73
C ALA A 444 -32.05 -12.89 -8.28
N LEU A 445 -32.86 -13.95 -8.25
CA LEU A 445 -34.25 -13.90 -8.73
C LEU A 445 -35.16 -13.07 -7.81
N ASP A 446 -35.03 -13.24 -6.50
CA ASP A 446 -35.78 -12.44 -5.52
C ASP A 446 -35.36 -10.97 -5.60
N GLU A 447 -34.06 -10.70 -5.72
CA GLU A 447 -33.53 -9.34 -5.90
C GLU A 447 -34.09 -8.70 -7.18
N TYR A 448 -34.14 -9.43 -8.29
CA TYR A 448 -34.71 -8.98 -9.55
C TYR A 448 -36.19 -8.57 -9.40
N TRP A 449 -37.03 -9.44 -8.82
CA TRP A 449 -38.45 -9.13 -8.65
C TRP A 449 -38.67 -8.00 -7.64
N ALA A 450 -37.87 -7.92 -6.57
CA ALA A 450 -37.90 -6.77 -5.66
C ALA A 450 -37.57 -5.47 -6.39
N CYS A 451 -36.60 -5.48 -7.31
CA CYS A 451 -36.27 -4.34 -8.15
C CYS A 451 -37.42 -3.92 -9.08
N ARG A 452 -38.14 -4.88 -9.66
CA ARG A 452 -39.24 -4.60 -10.58
C ARG A 452 -40.55 -4.19 -9.91
N GLU A 453 -40.87 -4.78 -8.76
CA GLU A 453 -42.20 -4.72 -8.17
C GLU A 453 -42.26 -3.89 -6.88
N ARG A 454 -41.10 -3.50 -6.32
CA ARG A 454 -41.01 -2.80 -5.03
C ARG A 454 -40.06 -1.60 -5.12
N ALA A 455 -39.07 -1.54 -4.23
CA ALA A 455 -38.08 -0.47 -4.14
C ALA A 455 -36.70 -1.09 -3.87
N VAL A 456 -35.65 -0.42 -4.35
CA VAL A 456 -34.26 -0.82 -4.17
C VAL A 456 -33.48 0.34 -3.62
N VAL A 457 -32.57 0.04 -2.70
CA VAL A 457 -31.56 0.97 -2.20
C VAL A 457 -30.22 0.55 -2.81
N MET A 458 -29.50 1.50 -3.39
CA MET A 458 -28.21 1.27 -4.02
C MET A 458 -27.12 2.05 -3.30
N ASP A 459 -25.97 1.42 -3.10
CA ASP A 459 -24.79 2.08 -2.58
C ASP A 459 -24.03 2.78 -3.71
N LEU A 460 -24.13 4.11 -3.73
CA LEU A 460 -23.41 4.97 -4.68
C LEU A 460 -22.15 5.59 -4.08
N SER A 461 -21.68 5.09 -2.92
CA SER A 461 -20.42 5.51 -2.32
C SER A 461 -19.21 5.43 -3.27
N PRO A 462 -19.11 4.44 -4.18
CA PRO A 462 -17.95 4.35 -5.06
C PRO A 462 -17.98 5.31 -6.26
N LEU A 463 -19.09 6.03 -6.47
CA LEU A 463 -19.08 7.13 -7.42
C LEU A 463 -18.13 8.21 -6.90
N ARG A 464 -17.27 8.71 -7.80
CA ARG A 464 -16.31 9.76 -7.48
C ARG A 464 -17.05 11.02 -7.08
N LYS A 465 -16.61 11.62 -5.98
CA LYS A 465 -17.13 12.87 -5.44
C LYS A 465 -15.97 13.86 -5.44
N PHE A 466 -16.25 15.08 -5.85
CA PHE A 466 -15.32 16.19 -5.80
C PHE A 466 -16.06 17.37 -5.19
N GLU A 467 -15.36 18.12 -4.35
CA GLU A 467 -15.83 19.41 -3.85
C GLU A 467 -15.10 20.51 -4.62
N VAL A 468 -15.86 21.48 -5.12
CA VAL A 468 -15.30 22.66 -5.80
C VAL A 468 -15.49 23.83 -4.86
N LEU A 469 -14.38 24.26 -4.26
CA LEU A 469 -14.35 25.30 -3.24
C LEU A 469 -13.64 26.55 -3.78
N GLY A 470 -14.08 27.72 -3.33
CA GLY A 470 -13.46 28.99 -3.69
C GLY A 470 -14.49 30.05 -4.09
N PRO A 471 -14.05 31.33 -4.17
CA PRO A 471 -14.94 32.43 -4.52
C PRO A 471 -15.58 32.26 -5.91
N ASP A 472 -14.88 31.61 -6.84
CA ASP A 472 -15.32 31.44 -8.22
C ASP A 472 -15.91 30.04 -8.51
N ALA A 473 -16.16 29.23 -7.49
CA ALA A 473 -16.64 27.85 -7.65
C ALA A 473 -17.95 27.78 -8.46
N GLU A 474 -18.91 28.66 -8.20
CA GLU A 474 -20.16 28.73 -8.97
C GLU A 474 -19.88 29.05 -10.45
N GLN A 475 -18.98 30.00 -10.72
CA GLN A 475 -18.66 30.42 -12.09
C GLN A 475 -17.97 29.29 -12.86
N LEU A 476 -17.03 28.59 -12.23
CA LEU A 476 -16.38 27.41 -12.80
C LEU A 476 -17.43 26.33 -13.12
N MET A 477 -18.26 25.96 -12.15
CA MET A 477 -19.29 24.94 -12.38
C MET A 477 -20.31 25.35 -13.44
N GLN A 478 -20.64 26.63 -13.53
CA GLN A 478 -21.52 27.17 -14.56
C GLN A 478 -20.90 27.10 -15.97
N TRP A 479 -19.58 27.16 -16.07
CA TRP A 479 -18.84 26.99 -17.32
C TRP A 479 -18.70 25.52 -17.71
N THR A 480 -18.38 24.66 -16.75
CA THR A 480 -18.06 23.25 -16.98
C THR A 480 -19.30 22.38 -17.25
N LEU A 481 -20.45 22.75 -16.70
CA LEU A 481 -21.68 21.96 -16.78
C LEU A 481 -22.66 22.53 -17.81
N THR A 482 -23.37 21.65 -18.51
CA THR A 482 -24.45 22.05 -19.45
C THR A 482 -25.69 22.62 -18.76
N ARG A 483 -25.85 22.38 -17.45
CA ARG A 483 -26.95 22.91 -16.64
C ARG A 483 -26.63 24.28 -16.06
N ASN A 484 -27.67 25.10 -15.86
CA ASN A 484 -27.55 26.37 -15.14
C ASN A 484 -27.45 26.12 -13.64
N VAL A 485 -26.22 26.16 -13.10
CA VAL A 485 -25.89 25.91 -11.70
C VAL A 485 -26.47 27.00 -10.79
N ARG A 486 -26.61 28.24 -11.27
CA ARG A 486 -27.19 29.36 -10.49
C ARG A 486 -28.64 29.16 -10.08
N ARG A 487 -29.34 28.23 -10.74
CA ARG A 487 -30.73 27.90 -10.43
C ARG A 487 -30.87 26.78 -9.41
N LEU A 488 -29.77 26.15 -8.99
CA LEU A 488 -29.79 25.10 -7.98
C LEU A 488 -29.84 25.72 -6.58
N ALA A 489 -30.86 25.34 -5.82
CA ALA A 489 -30.93 25.68 -4.40
C ALA A 489 -30.05 24.74 -3.58
N THR A 490 -29.60 25.19 -2.39
CA THR A 490 -28.89 24.35 -1.43
C THR A 490 -29.67 23.06 -1.14
N GLY A 491 -29.00 21.91 -1.25
CA GLY A 491 -29.60 20.58 -1.05
C GLY A 491 -30.27 19.98 -2.28
N GLN A 492 -30.35 20.69 -3.40
CA GLN A 492 -30.83 20.11 -4.66
C GLN A 492 -29.74 19.32 -5.39
N VAL A 493 -30.17 18.24 -6.05
CA VAL A 493 -29.32 17.40 -6.90
C VAL A 493 -29.82 17.49 -8.34
N VAL A 494 -28.90 17.57 -9.29
CA VAL A 494 -29.24 17.56 -10.72
C VAL A 494 -28.27 16.72 -11.51
N TYR A 495 -28.78 16.02 -12.51
CA TYR A 495 -27.95 15.42 -13.55
C TYR A 495 -27.54 16.48 -14.57
N SER A 496 -26.24 16.53 -14.84
CA SER A 496 -25.63 17.38 -15.85
C SER A 496 -24.57 16.59 -16.62
N ALA A 497 -24.24 17.06 -17.81
CA ALA A 497 -23.10 16.57 -18.56
C ALA A 497 -21.96 17.59 -18.48
N MET A 498 -20.73 17.09 -18.57
CA MET A 498 -19.57 17.83 -19.03
C MET A 498 -19.32 17.42 -20.48
N CYS A 499 -19.05 18.38 -21.35
CA CYS A 499 -18.81 18.10 -22.76
C CYS A 499 -17.47 18.67 -23.19
N TYR A 500 -16.77 17.94 -24.07
CA TYR A 500 -15.71 18.50 -24.88
C TYR A 500 -16.26 19.59 -25.81
N GLU A 501 -15.36 20.42 -26.33
CA GLU A 501 -15.69 21.45 -27.33
C GLU A 501 -16.33 20.86 -28.60
N THR A 502 -16.03 19.60 -28.91
CA THR A 502 -16.63 18.84 -30.03
C THR A 502 -18.04 18.32 -29.75
N GLY A 503 -18.58 18.56 -28.54
CA GLY A 503 -19.93 18.12 -28.12
C GLY A 503 -20.01 16.71 -27.56
N GLY A 504 -18.89 15.96 -27.54
CA GLY A 504 -18.82 14.65 -26.88
C GLY A 504 -18.84 14.78 -25.36
N MET A 505 -19.51 13.87 -24.67
CA MET A 505 -19.59 13.84 -23.20
C MET A 505 -18.30 13.26 -22.60
N ILE A 506 -17.87 13.82 -21.46
CA ILE A 506 -16.71 13.35 -20.66
C ILE A 506 -17.13 12.25 -19.69
#